data_AF-Q2EUI5-F1
#
_entry.id   AF-Q2EUI5-F1
#
_cell.length_a   1.000
_cell.length_b   1.000
_cell.length_c   1.000
_cell.angle_alpha   90.00
_cell.angle_beta   90.00
_cell.angle_gamma   90.00
#
_symmetry.space_group_name_H-M   'P 1'
#
loop_
_entity.id
_entity.type
_entity.pdbx_description
1 polymer ?
#
loop_
_entity_poly.entity_id
_entity_poly.type
_entity_poly.pdbx_seq_one_letter_code
_entity_poly.pdbx_strand_id
1 'polypeptide(L)'
;YTGEAGYEIALPNEKAADFWRALVEAGVKPCGLGARDTLRLEAGMNLYGQEMDETISPLAANMGWTIAWEPADRDFIGREALEVQREHGTEKLVGLVMTEKGVLRNELPVRFTDAQGNQHEGIITSGTFSPTLGYSIALARVPEGIGETAIVQIRNREMPVKVTKPVFVRNGKAVA
;
A
#
# COMPACT_ATOMS: atom_id res chain seq x y z
N TYR A 1 -11.69 3.16 5.90
CA TYR A 1 -10.40 2.89 5.23
C TYR A 1 -9.48 2.03 6.09
N THR A 2 -9.88 0.79 6.36
CA THR A 2 -9.21 -0.09 7.37
C THR A 2 -9.13 -1.55 6.96
N GLY A 3 -9.73 -1.95 5.83
CA GLY A 3 -9.88 -3.36 5.46
C GLY A 3 -11.00 -4.12 6.20
N GLU A 4 -11.69 -3.44 7.13
CA GLU A 4 -12.80 -3.97 7.91
C GLU A 4 -14.16 -3.48 7.37
N ALA A 5 -15.23 -4.16 7.76
CA ALA A 5 -16.59 -3.70 7.51
C ALA A 5 -16.85 -2.35 8.21
N GLY A 6 -17.49 -1.41 7.50
CA GLY A 6 -17.78 -0.10 8.05
C GLY A 6 -18.52 0.79 7.07
N TYR A 7 -18.81 2.00 7.54
CA TYR A 7 -19.53 3.03 6.79
C TYR A 7 -18.77 4.35 6.85
N GLU A 8 -18.95 5.18 5.82
CA GLU A 8 -18.60 6.60 5.84
C GLU A 8 -19.90 7.40 5.92
N ILE A 9 -19.99 8.30 6.90
CA ILE A 9 -21.22 9.05 7.20
C ILE A 9 -20.94 10.54 6.95
N ALA A 10 -21.52 11.09 5.89
CA ALA A 10 -21.52 12.52 5.61
C ALA A 10 -22.83 13.14 6.10
N LEU A 11 -22.74 14.23 6.85
CA LEU A 11 -23.89 14.92 7.43
C LEU A 11 -23.62 16.43 7.55
N PRO A 12 -24.66 17.27 7.70
CA PRO A 12 -24.49 18.70 7.95
C PRO A 12 -23.63 18.99 9.18
N ASN A 13 -22.80 20.03 9.09
CA ASN A 13 -21.80 20.36 10.10
C ASN A 13 -22.42 20.59 11.49
N GLU A 14 -23.58 21.23 11.53
CA GLU A 14 -24.32 21.51 12.77
C GLU A 14 -24.77 20.24 13.51
N LYS A 15 -24.85 19.09 12.83
CA LYS A 15 -25.22 17.80 13.43
C LYS A 15 -24.02 16.95 13.84
N ALA A 16 -22.81 17.31 13.40
CA ALA A 16 -21.63 16.45 13.52
C ALA A 16 -21.25 16.17 14.98
N ALA A 17 -21.25 17.19 15.84
CA ALA A 17 -20.84 17.05 17.24
C ALA A 17 -21.80 16.15 18.04
N ASP A 18 -23.11 16.34 17.88
CA ASP A 18 -24.12 15.53 18.56
C ASP A 18 -24.10 14.08 18.09
N PHE A 19 -24.01 13.88 16.77
CA PHE A 19 -23.90 12.55 16.18
C PHE A 19 -22.65 11.79 16.69
N TRP A 20 -21.50 12.47 16.73
CA TRP A 20 -20.27 11.89 17.26
C TRP A 20 -20.38 11.51 18.74
N ARG A 21 -20.95 12.40 19.58
CA ARG A 21 -21.18 12.11 21.00
C ARG A 21 -22.08 10.88 21.19
N ALA A 22 -23.17 10.79 20.43
CA ALA A 22 -24.08 9.64 20.50
C ALA A 22 -23.38 8.31 20.17
N LEU A 23 -22.46 8.29 19.19
CA LEU A 23 -21.66 7.10 18.89
C LEU A 23 -20.74 6.71 20.04
N VAL A 24 -20.06 7.70 20.66
CA VAL A 24 -19.18 7.46 21.81
C VAL A 24 -19.98 6.93 23.01
N GLU A 25 -21.15 7.52 23.29
CA GLU A 25 -22.07 7.06 24.34
C GLU A 25 -22.59 5.63 24.08
N ALA A 26 -22.77 5.26 22.81
CA ALA A 26 -23.10 3.89 22.40
C ALA A 26 -21.89 2.91 22.46
N GLY A 27 -20.71 3.37 22.87
CA GLY A 27 -19.51 2.54 23.08
C GLY A 27 -18.53 2.50 21.91
N VAL A 28 -18.73 3.32 20.87
CA VAL A 28 -17.75 3.45 19.78
C VAL A 28 -16.48 4.13 20.30
N LYS A 29 -15.33 3.48 20.08
CA LYS A 29 -14.03 4.02 20.49
C LYS A 29 -13.46 4.93 19.39
N PRO A 30 -13.11 6.19 19.70
CA PRO A 30 -12.36 7.04 18.78
C PRO A 30 -11.04 6.40 18.36
N CYS A 31 -10.66 6.60 17.10
CA CYS A 31 -9.35 6.18 16.59
C CYS A 31 -8.61 7.38 15.98
N GLY A 32 -7.30 7.42 16.21
CA GLY A 32 -6.44 8.49 15.70
C GLY A 32 -5.83 8.16 14.33
N LEU A 33 -5.17 9.16 13.74
CA LEU A 33 -4.54 9.03 12.42
C LEU A 33 -3.45 7.95 12.36
N GLY A 34 -2.67 7.76 13.43
CA GLY A 34 -1.64 6.69 13.46
C GLY A 34 -2.23 5.28 13.37
N ALA A 35 -3.38 5.04 14.01
CA ALA A 35 -4.10 3.78 13.89
C ALA A 35 -4.69 3.61 12.48
N ARG A 36 -5.27 4.68 11.91
CA ARG A 36 -5.77 4.68 10.52
C ARG A 36 -4.67 4.36 9.52
N ASP A 37 -3.50 4.98 9.64
CA ASP A 37 -2.37 4.75 8.71
C ASP A 37 -1.82 3.32 8.82
N THR A 38 -1.84 2.75 10.02
CA THR A 38 -1.50 1.33 10.21
C THR A 38 -2.53 0.42 9.54
N LEU A 39 -3.82 0.62 9.82
CA LEU A 39 -4.90 -0.24 9.32
C LEU A 39 -5.04 -0.17 7.79
N ARG A 40 -4.86 1.00 7.18
CA ARG A 40 -4.87 1.12 5.71
C ARG A 40 -3.69 0.38 5.09
N LEU A 41 -2.52 0.44 5.72
CA LEU A 41 -1.33 -0.23 5.22
C LEU A 41 -1.48 -1.74 5.35
N GLU A 42 -1.95 -2.22 6.50
CA GLU A 42 -2.33 -3.63 6.72
C GLU A 42 -3.31 -4.11 5.64
N ALA A 43 -4.31 -3.30 5.29
CA ALA A 43 -5.28 -3.59 4.25
C ALA A 43 -4.75 -3.43 2.80
N GLY A 44 -3.49 -3.01 2.61
CA GLY A 44 -2.90 -2.85 1.28
C GLY A 44 -3.39 -1.63 0.50
N MET A 45 -3.89 -0.61 1.20
CA MET A 45 -4.52 0.54 0.58
C MET A 45 -3.53 1.70 0.36
N ASN A 46 -3.59 2.29 -0.84
CA ASN A 46 -2.70 3.39 -1.27
C ASN A 46 -2.98 4.70 -0.54
N LEU A 47 -1.93 5.38 -0.07
CA LEU A 47 -2.05 6.76 0.39
C LEU A 47 -1.52 7.71 -0.69
N TYR A 48 -2.32 8.72 -1.04
CA TYR A 48 -1.89 9.78 -1.94
C TYR A 48 -0.73 10.56 -1.32
N GLY A 49 0.31 10.83 -2.11
CA GLY A 49 1.62 11.34 -1.66
C GLY A 49 2.59 10.26 -1.16
N GLN A 50 2.21 8.97 -1.21
CA GLN A 50 3.10 7.84 -0.89
C GLN A 50 3.10 6.83 -2.04
N GLU A 51 2.03 6.04 -2.17
CA GLU A 51 1.92 5.04 -3.26
C GLU A 51 1.60 5.69 -4.61
N MET A 52 0.89 6.83 -4.59
CA MET A 52 0.39 7.49 -5.78
C MET A 52 0.43 9.01 -5.63
N ASP A 53 0.72 9.70 -6.72
CA ASP A 53 0.56 11.15 -6.93
C ASP A 53 0.43 11.41 -8.44
N GLU A 54 0.52 12.65 -8.90
CA GLU A 54 0.42 12.98 -10.33
C GLU A 54 1.56 12.42 -11.20
N THR A 55 2.65 11.96 -10.58
CA THR A 55 3.83 11.42 -11.27
C THR A 55 3.82 9.90 -11.38
N ILE A 56 2.96 9.22 -10.62
CA ILE A 56 2.92 7.75 -10.56
C ILE A 56 1.74 7.20 -11.36
N SER A 57 2.04 6.30 -12.30
CA SER A 57 1.00 5.58 -13.04
C SER A 57 0.10 4.75 -12.12
N PRO A 58 -1.22 4.70 -12.35
CA PRO A 58 -2.10 3.77 -11.64
C PRO A 58 -1.71 2.29 -11.85
N LEU A 59 -1.02 1.94 -12.95
CA LEU A 59 -0.48 0.60 -13.15
C LEU A 59 0.64 0.30 -12.16
N ALA A 60 1.50 1.28 -11.86
CA ALA A 60 2.57 1.17 -10.88
C ALA A 60 2.07 1.26 -9.43
N ALA A 61 0.90 1.85 -9.20
CA ALA A 61 0.28 2.00 -7.89
C ALA A 61 -0.69 0.84 -7.54
N ASN A 62 -0.66 -0.31 -8.22
CA ASN A 62 -1.61 -1.42 -7.97
C ASN A 62 -3.10 -1.02 -8.12
N MET A 63 -3.37 -0.09 -9.04
CA MET A 63 -4.73 0.38 -9.37
C MET A 63 -5.16 0.01 -10.79
N GLY A 64 -4.44 -0.88 -11.48
CA GLY A 64 -4.82 -1.33 -12.82
C GLY A 64 -6.24 -1.92 -12.91
N TRP A 65 -6.75 -2.46 -11.79
CA TRP A 65 -8.10 -3.00 -11.69
C TRP A 65 -9.21 -1.94 -11.69
N THR A 66 -8.89 -0.67 -11.42
CA THR A 66 -9.88 0.43 -11.47
C THR A 66 -10.00 1.05 -12.85
N ILE A 67 -9.15 0.65 -13.81
CA ILE A 67 -9.13 1.22 -15.16
C ILE A 67 -10.19 0.52 -16.00
N ALA A 68 -11.12 1.30 -16.55
CA ALA A 68 -12.15 0.81 -17.45
C ALA A 68 -11.60 0.66 -18.87
N TRP A 69 -10.99 -0.50 -19.15
CA TRP A 69 -10.47 -0.84 -20.48
C TRP A 69 -11.57 -1.07 -21.51
N GLU A 70 -12.73 -1.52 -21.05
CA GLU A 70 -13.89 -1.78 -21.87
C GLU A 70 -14.99 -0.73 -21.66
N PRO A 71 -15.74 -0.37 -22.73
CA PRO A 71 -15.51 -0.82 -24.10
C PRO A 71 -14.20 -0.24 -24.69
N ALA A 72 -13.59 -0.98 -25.62
CA ALA A 72 -12.28 -0.63 -26.18
C ALA A 72 -12.23 0.75 -26.87
N ASP A 73 -13.37 1.34 -27.23
CA ASP A 73 -13.50 2.67 -27.84
C ASP A 73 -13.70 3.81 -26.83
N ARG A 74 -13.76 3.51 -25.52
CA ARG A 74 -13.94 4.52 -24.47
C ARG A 74 -12.72 5.44 -24.37
N ASP A 75 -12.82 6.65 -24.90
CA ASP A 75 -11.76 7.65 -24.78
C ASP A 75 -11.83 8.41 -23.46
N PHE A 76 -10.81 8.26 -22.61
CA PHE A 76 -10.69 8.96 -21.33
C PHE A 76 -9.30 9.57 -21.18
N ILE A 77 -9.20 10.64 -20.41
CA ILE A 77 -7.94 11.37 -20.21
C ILE A 77 -6.86 10.40 -19.69
N GLY A 78 -5.77 10.27 -20.44
CA GLY A 78 -4.64 9.40 -20.12
C GLY A 78 -4.72 7.98 -20.68
N ARG A 79 -5.74 7.62 -21.47
CA ARG A 79 -5.89 6.28 -22.05
C ARG A 79 -4.68 5.83 -22.87
N GLU A 80 -4.25 6.64 -23.84
CA GLU A 80 -3.12 6.32 -24.73
C GLU A 80 -1.83 6.05 -23.93
N ALA A 81 -1.51 6.90 -22.96
CA ALA A 81 -0.34 6.74 -22.11
C ALA A 81 -0.39 5.42 -21.30
N LEU A 82 -1.57 5.03 -20.81
CA LEU A 82 -1.75 3.78 -20.08
C LEU A 82 -1.66 2.55 -20.98
N GLU A 83 -2.10 2.63 -22.24
CA GLU A 83 -1.94 1.56 -23.22
C GLU A 83 -0.45 1.32 -23.52
N VAL A 84 0.33 2.38 -23.74
CA VAL A 84 1.79 2.30 -23.92
C VAL A 84 2.48 1.67 -22.71
N GLN A 85 2.12 2.10 -21.49
CA GLN A 85 2.70 1.53 -20.26
C GLN A 85 2.30 0.07 -20.04
N ARG A 86 1.09 -0.32 -20.42
CA ARG A 86 0.64 -1.71 -20.33
C ARG A 86 1.42 -2.62 -21.28
N GLU A 87 1.84 -2.12 -22.44
CA GLU A 87 2.65 -2.88 -23.41
C GLU A 87 4.13 -2.96 -23.03
N HIS A 88 4.71 -1.85 -22.56
CA HIS A 88 6.15 -1.77 -22.25
C HIS A 88 6.49 -2.21 -20.82
N GLY A 89 5.48 -2.36 -19.97
CA GLY A 89 5.66 -2.59 -18.54
C GLY A 89 5.92 -1.29 -17.78
N THR A 90 5.79 -1.38 -16.46
CA THR A 90 6.10 -0.28 -15.53
C THR A 90 6.56 -0.87 -14.21
N GLU A 91 6.99 -0.03 -13.27
CA GLU A 91 7.24 -0.47 -11.90
C GLU A 91 5.99 -1.13 -11.32
N LYS A 92 6.14 -1.95 -10.29
CA LYS A 92 5.03 -2.60 -9.60
C LYS A 92 5.07 -2.31 -8.11
N LEU A 93 3.90 -2.19 -7.51
CA LEU A 93 3.75 -2.14 -6.06
C LEU A 93 3.70 -3.57 -5.48
N VAL A 94 4.53 -3.83 -4.47
CA VAL A 94 4.58 -5.11 -3.75
C VAL A 94 4.43 -4.88 -2.25
N GLY A 95 4.04 -5.93 -1.52
CA GLY A 95 4.12 -5.96 -0.07
C GLY A 95 5.45 -6.55 0.39
N LEU A 96 6.02 -6.02 1.47
CA LEU A 96 7.21 -6.53 2.13
C LEU A 96 6.88 -6.88 3.58
N VAL A 97 7.38 -8.03 4.03
CA VAL A 97 7.25 -8.51 5.42
C VAL A 97 8.64 -8.71 6.01
N MET A 98 8.87 -8.12 7.19
CA MET A 98 10.10 -8.28 7.97
C MET A 98 9.76 -8.71 9.40
N THR A 99 10.05 -9.97 9.73
CA THR A 99 9.80 -10.56 11.07
C THR A 99 10.94 -10.30 12.06
N GLU A 100 12.08 -9.82 11.58
CA GLU A 100 13.20 -9.42 12.42
C GLU A 100 12.96 -8.11 13.18
N LYS A 101 13.77 -7.85 14.21
CA LYS A 101 13.73 -6.60 14.97
C LYS A 101 14.07 -5.40 14.08
N GLY A 102 13.12 -4.48 13.98
CA GLY A 102 13.26 -3.23 13.23
C GLY A 102 11.89 -2.75 12.76
N VAL A 103 11.86 -1.57 12.13
CA VAL A 103 10.66 -1.04 11.49
C VAL A 103 11.06 -0.55 10.11
N LEU A 104 10.44 -1.12 9.08
CA LEU A 104 10.48 -0.61 7.72
C LEU A 104 9.81 0.76 7.70
N ARG A 105 10.48 1.74 7.08
CA ARG A 105 10.00 3.11 6.95
C ARG A 105 10.01 3.50 5.48
N ASN A 106 9.25 4.54 5.16
CA ASN A 106 9.23 5.15 3.84
C ASN A 106 10.66 5.55 3.42
N GLU A 107 10.88 5.60 2.11
CA GLU A 107 12.11 6.02 1.44
C GLU A 107 13.31 5.09 1.61
N LEU A 108 13.15 3.94 2.28
CA LEU A 108 14.22 2.95 2.38
C LEU A 108 14.41 2.23 1.03
N PRO A 109 15.67 2.05 0.56
CA PRO A 109 15.94 1.30 -0.65
C PRO A 109 15.60 -0.19 -0.51
N VAL A 110 15.03 -0.75 -1.57
CA VAL A 110 14.71 -2.18 -1.70
C VAL A 110 15.55 -2.76 -2.83
N ARG A 111 16.48 -3.65 -2.49
CA ARG A 111 17.40 -4.27 -3.45
C ARG A 111 17.02 -5.73 -3.70
N PHE A 112 17.10 -6.15 -4.95
CA PHE A 112 16.93 -7.54 -5.34
C PHE A 112 17.77 -7.87 -6.57
N THR A 113 17.91 -9.16 -6.85
CA THR A 113 18.51 -9.68 -8.07
C THR A 113 17.44 -10.43 -8.83
N ASP A 114 17.27 -10.13 -10.12
CA ASP A 114 16.28 -10.80 -10.97
C ASP A 114 16.75 -12.22 -11.36
N ALA A 115 15.90 -12.94 -12.10
CA ALA A 115 16.20 -14.29 -12.56
C ALA A 115 17.37 -14.37 -13.55
N GLN A 116 17.77 -13.24 -14.14
CA GLN A 116 18.88 -13.11 -15.08
C GLN A 116 20.19 -12.71 -14.38
N GLY A 117 20.16 -12.47 -13.07
CA GLY A 117 21.33 -12.08 -12.28
C GLY A 117 21.60 -10.57 -12.26
N ASN A 118 20.69 -9.73 -12.79
CA ASN A 118 20.85 -8.28 -12.76
C ASN A 118 20.38 -7.72 -11.41
N GLN A 119 21.11 -6.74 -10.90
CA GLN A 119 20.75 -6.03 -9.67
C GLN A 119 19.76 -4.91 -9.96
N HIS A 120 18.74 -4.80 -9.11
CA HIS A 120 17.70 -3.78 -9.19
C HIS A 120 17.51 -3.12 -7.83
N GLU A 121 17.07 -1.87 -7.87
CA GLU A 121 16.71 -1.08 -6.70
C GLU A 121 15.34 -0.45 -6.90
N GLY A 122 14.50 -0.53 -5.87
CA GLY A 122 13.26 0.23 -5.75
C GLY A 122 13.18 0.89 -4.37
N ILE A 123 11.99 1.28 -3.95
CA ILE A 123 11.82 2.12 -2.76
C ILE A 123 10.59 1.73 -1.95
N ILE A 124 10.70 1.78 -0.63
CA ILE A 124 9.54 1.68 0.27
C ILE A 124 8.72 2.97 0.17
N THR A 125 7.45 2.85 -0.18
CA THR A 125 6.52 3.99 -0.25
C THR A 125 5.80 4.20 1.08
N SER A 126 5.44 3.12 1.77
CA SER A 126 4.82 3.11 3.09
C SER A 126 5.43 2.02 3.97
N GLY A 127 5.76 2.31 5.23
CA GLY A 127 6.25 1.29 6.16
C GLY A 127 5.88 1.55 7.62
N THR A 128 5.46 0.50 8.32
CA THR A 128 5.19 0.56 9.77
C THR A 128 5.34 -0.80 10.46
N PHE A 129 5.17 -0.81 11.78
CA PHE A 129 4.96 -2.03 12.56
C PHE A 129 3.46 -2.35 12.56
N SER A 130 3.09 -3.58 12.20
CA SER A 130 1.71 -4.07 12.27
C SER A 130 1.41 -4.62 13.66
N PRO A 131 0.53 -3.99 14.46
CA PRO A 131 0.08 -4.53 15.73
C PRO A 131 -0.73 -5.82 15.56
N THR A 132 -1.44 -5.96 14.44
CA THR A 132 -2.24 -7.15 14.14
C THR A 132 -1.36 -8.37 13.90
N LEU A 133 -0.23 -8.21 13.21
CA LEU A 133 0.66 -9.29 12.82
C LEU A 133 1.86 -9.48 13.75
N GLY A 134 2.25 -8.43 14.50
CA GLY A 134 3.37 -8.46 15.42
C GLY A 134 4.75 -8.26 14.77
N TYR A 135 4.81 -7.80 13.53
CA TYR A 135 6.05 -7.56 12.79
C TYR A 135 5.94 -6.38 11.82
N SER A 136 7.04 -5.99 11.17
CA SER A 136 7.06 -4.86 10.26
C SER A 136 6.55 -5.24 8.88
N ILE A 137 5.74 -4.36 8.30
CA ILE A 137 5.20 -4.47 6.95
C ILE A 137 5.47 -3.18 6.17
N ALA A 138 5.55 -3.29 4.84
CA ALA A 138 5.71 -2.14 3.98
C ALA A 138 5.13 -2.36 2.58
N LEU A 139 4.67 -1.30 1.93
CA LEU A 139 4.48 -1.26 0.49
C LEU A 139 5.74 -0.70 -0.16
N ALA A 140 6.14 -1.29 -1.28
CA ALA A 140 7.30 -0.85 -2.03
C ALA A 140 7.01 -0.83 -3.53
N ARG A 141 7.49 0.21 -4.20
CA ARG A 141 7.49 0.30 -5.66
C ARG A 141 8.86 -0.12 -6.17
N VAL A 142 8.87 -1.12 -7.04
CA VAL A 142 10.08 -1.78 -7.52
C VAL A 142 9.98 -2.05 -9.02
N PRO A 143 11.12 -2.14 -9.74
CA PRO A 143 11.13 -2.69 -11.09
C PRO A 143 10.50 -4.10 -11.16
N GLU A 144 10.08 -4.50 -12.36
CA GLU A 144 9.63 -5.87 -12.58
C GLU A 144 10.72 -6.91 -12.30
N GLY A 145 10.34 -8.17 -12.16
CA GLY A 145 11.28 -9.28 -11.93
C GLY A 145 11.66 -9.53 -10.48
N ILE A 146 11.09 -8.79 -9.51
CA ILE A 146 11.25 -9.10 -8.09
C ILE A 146 10.72 -10.50 -7.77
N GLY A 147 11.55 -11.31 -7.11
CA GLY A 147 11.22 -12.66 -6.66
C GLY A 147 10.49 -12.69 -5.31
N GLU A 148 10.68 -13.77 -4.57
CA GLU A 148 10.03 -13.99 -3.26
C GLU A 148 10.73 -13.27 -2.09
N THR A 149 11.95 -12.78 -2.32
CA THR A 149 12.78 -12.14 -1.28
C THR A 149 13.47 -10.90 -1.84
N ALA A 150 13.70 -9.93 -0.96
CA ALA A 150 14.50 -8.75 -1.23
C ALA A 150 15.31 -8.37 0.02
N ILE A 151 16.19 -7.37 -0.13
CA ILE A 151 16.99 -6.80 0.95
C ILE A 151 16.58 -5.33 1.12
N VAL A 152 16.27 -4.93 2.34
CA VAL A 152 16.04 -3.52 2.69
C VAL A 152 17.22 -3.00 3.48
N GLN A 153 17.76 -1.85 3.07
CA GLN A 153 18.84 -1.20 3.78
C GLN A 153 18.28 -0.33 4.92
N ILE A 154 18.49 -0.76 6.17
CA ILE A 154 18.13 0.02 7.37
C ILE A 154 19.42 0.55 7.99
N ARG A 155 19.74 1.83 7.74
CA ARG A 155 21.02 2.45 8.14
C ARG A 155 22.21 1.64 7.59
N ASN A 156 22.96 0.98 8.47
CA ASN A 156 24.15 0.19 8.12
C ASN A 156 23.86 -1.33 8.12
N ARG A 157 22.59 -1.74 8.16
CA ARG A 157 22.19 -3.14 8.18
C ARG A 157 21.38 -3.48 6.94
N GLU A 158 21.70 -4.62 6.35
CA GLU A 158 20.89 -5.27 5.32
C GLU A 158 19.91 -6.21 5.99
N MET A 159 18.62 -5.99 5.74
CA MET A 159 17.54 -6.76 6.34
C MET A 159 16.84 -7.57 5.26
N PRO A 160 16.84 -8.92 5.34
CA PRO A 160 16.06 -9.73 4.43
C PRO A 160 14.56 -9.52 4.69
N VAL A 161 13.81 -9.42 3.61
CA VAL A 161 12.35 -9.29 3.64
C VAL A 161 11.71 -10.29 2.70
N LYS A 162 10.52 -10.79 3.08
CA LYS A 162 9.68 -11.60 2.19
C LYS A 162 8.84 -10.66 1.33
N VAL A 163 8.80 -10.91 0.04
CA VAL A 163 7.95 -10.21 -0.93
C VAL A 163 6.60 -10.92 -0.99
N THR A 164 5.53 -10.13 -0.97
CA THR A 164 4.14 -10.60 -0.89
C THR A 164 3.27 -9.75 -1.83
N LYS A 165 2.00 -10.14 -1.99
CA LYS A 165 1.00 -9.23 -2.58
C LYS A 165 0.88 -7.99 -1.68
N PRO A 166 0.54 -6.82 -2.21
CA PRO A 166 0.41 -5.58 -1.45
C PRO A 166 -0.88 -5.57 -0.60
N VAL A 167 -1.04 -6.55 0.29
CA VAL A 167 -2.14 -6.71 1.25
C VAL A 167 -1.69 -7.66 2.36
N PHE A 168 -1.91 -7.31 3.62
CA PHE A 168 -1.37 -8.08 4.76
C PHE A 168 -2.43 -8.63 5.70
N VAL A 169 -3.50 -7.85 5.92
CA VAL A 169 -4.62 -8.20 6.79
C VAL A 169 -5.93 -7.97 6.05
N ARG A 170 -6.89 -8.88 6.22
CA ARG A 170 -8.27 -8.68 5.81
C ARG A 170 -9.22 -9.24 6.86
N ASN A 171 -10.20 -8.44 7.28
CA ASN A 171 -11.16 -8.83 8.32
C ASN A 171 -10.44 -9.36 9.60
N GLY A 172 -9.40 -8.66 10.03
CA GLY A 172 -8.56 -9.01 11.19
C GLY A 172 -7.69 -10.27 11.04
N LYS A 173 -7.55 -10.84 9.84
CA LYS A 173 -6.78 -12.07 9.61
C LYS A 173 -5.60 -11.82 8.66
N ALA A 174 -4.48 -12.47 8.96
CA ALA A 174 -3.30 -12.46 8.09
C ALA A 174 -3.60 -13.08 6.72
N VAL A 175 -3.10 -12.45 5.66
CA VAL A 175 -3.22 -12.92 4.27
C VAL A 175 -1.90 -12.89 3.48
N ALA A 176 -0.79 -12.50 4.13
CA ALA A 176 0.57 -12.39 3.55
C ALA A 176 1.45 -13.62 3.83
#